data_AF-A0A936NE39-F1
#
_entry.id   AF-A0A936NE39-F1
#
_cell.length_a   1.000
_cell.length_b   1.000
_cell.length_c   1.000
_cell.angle_alpha   90.00
_cell.angle_beta   90.00
_cell.angle_gamma   90.00
#
_symmetry.space_group_name_H-M   'P 1'
#
loop_
_entity.id
_entity.type
_entity.pdbx_description
1 polymer ?
#
loop_
_entity_poly.entity_id
_entity_poly.type
_entity_poly.pdbx_seq_one_letter_code
_entity_poly.pdbx_strand_id
1 'polypeptide(L)' 'IGVDEAIELSLVAGNDMALFFGGPGDPLRVLDRLEGAVADGRLSADRVDEALERVITLKASGACLGSA' A
#
# COMPACT_ATOMS: atom_id res chain seq x y z
N ILE A 1 -9.92 7.88 -13.17
CA ILE A 1 -9.29 7.93 -11.83
C ILE A 1 -7.79 8.09 -12.01
N GLY A 2 -7.14 8.90 -11.19
CA GLY A 2 -5.68 9.02 -11.19
C GLY A 2 -5.02 7.76 -10.62
N VAL A 3 -3.74 7.52 -10.90
CA VAL A 3 -3.01 6.35 -10.35
C VAL A 3 -2.99 6.39 -8.82
N ASP A 4 -2.77 7.55 -8.23
CA ASP A 4 -2.77 7.78 -6.78
C ASP A 4 -4.15 7.55 -6.15
N GLU A 5 -5.21 7.98 -6.82
CA GLU A 5 -6.59 7.71 -6.41
C GLU A 5 -6.93 6.22 -6.50
N ALA A 6 -6.50 5.55 -7.57
CA ALA A 6 -6.70 4.11 -7.73
C ALA A 6 -5.97 3.30 -6.65
N ILE A 7 -4.75 3.71 -6.30
CA ILE A 7 -3.97 3.09 -5.20
C ILE A 7 -4.72 3.24 -3.88
N GLU A 8 -5.13 4.45 -3.52
CA GLU A 8 -5.90 4.68 -2.29
C GLU A 8 -7.16 3.81 -2.23
N LEU A 9 -7.98 3.85 -3.29
CA LEU A 9 -9.22 3.07 -3.35
C LEU A 9 -8.96 1.56 -3.22
N SER A 10 -7.85 1.07 -3.78
CA SER A 10 -7.47 -0.34 -3.65
C SER A 10 -7.18 -0.74 -2.21
N LEU A 11 -6.47 0.11 -1.45
CA LEU A 11 -6.12 -0.17 -0.06
C LEU A 11 -7.36 -0.07 0.85
N VAL A 12 -8.21 0.94 0.62
CA VAL A 12 -9.51 1.09 1.29
C VAL A 12 -10.41 -0.13 1.02
N ALA A 13 -10.39 -0.66 -0.20
CA ALA A 13 -11.14 -1.86 -0.57
C ALA A 13 -10.61 -3.16 0.05
N GLY A 14 -9.47 -3.12 0.75
CA GLY A 14 -8.91 -4.29 1.45
C GLY A 14 -7.72 -4.95 0.76
N ASN A 15 -7.15 -4.36 -0.29
CA ASN A 15 -5.88 -4.86 -0.84
C ASN A 15 -4.74 -4.53 0.12
N ASP A 16 -3.83 -5.49 0.35
CA ASP A 16 -2.69 -5.31 1.26
C ASP A 16 -1.47 -4.69 0.56
N MET A 17 -1.45 -4.69 -0.77
CA MET A 17 -0.35 -4.12 -1.57
C MET A 17 -0.90 -3.59 -2.90
N ALA A 18 -0.50 -2.38 -3.27
CA ALA A 18 -0.82 -1.78 -4.55
C ALA A 18 0.41 -1.80 -5.47
N LEU A 19 0.28 -2.47 -6.62
CA LEU A 19 1.30 -2.44 -7.66
C LEU A 19 0.99 -1.30 -8.64
N PHE A 20 1.97 -0.44 -8.88
CA PHE A 20 1.87 0.62 -9.89
C PHE A 20 3.23 0.88 -10.54
N PHE A 21 3.20 1.56 -11.68
CA PHE A 21 4.38 2.03 -12.40
C PHE A 21 4.34 3.56 -12.45
N GLY A 22 5.49 4.19 -12.24
CA GLY A 22 5.62 5.65 -12.22
C GLY A 22 7.06 6.10 -12.41
N GLY A 23 7.24 7.41 -12.58
CA GLY A 23 8.55 8.05 -12.64
C GLY A 23 9.16 8.27 -11.24
N PRO A 24 10.39 8.80 -11.16
CA PRO A 24 11.18 8.90 -9.91
C PRO A 24 10.51 9.68 -8.76
N GLY A 25 9.52 10.54 -9.04
CA GLY A 25 8.78 11.31 -8.02
C GLY A 25 7.39 10.76 -7.68
N ASP A 26 6.88 9.79 -8.45
CA ASP A 26 5.55 9.25 -8.23
C ASP A 26 5.40 8.49 -6.90
N PRO A 27 6.40 7.73 -6.42
CA PRO A 27 6.30 7.08 -5.11
C PRO A 27 6.05 8.06 -3.96
N LEU A 28 6.77 9.19 -3.90
CA LEU A 28 6.60 10.18 -2.83
C LEU A 28 5.20 10.80 -2.88
N ARG A 29 4.73 11.19 -4.06
CA ARG A 29 3.38 11.76 -4.24
C ARG A 29 2.28 10.78 -3.83
N VAL A 30 2.46 9.48 -4.10
CA VAL A 30 1.53 8.44 -3.65
C VAL A 30 1.56 8.31 -2.13
N LEU A 31 2.74 8.33 -1.52
CA LEU A 31 2.88 8.27 -0.06
C LEU A 31 2.21 9.47 0.62
N ASP A 32 2.46 10.70 0.16
CA ASP A 32 1.83 11.92 0.71
C ASP A 32 0.29 11.82 0.67
N ARG A 33 -0.26 11.26 -0.41
CA ARG A 33 -1.70 11.04 -0.54
C ARG A 33 -2.22 10.02 0.47
N LEU A 34 -1.52 8.90 0.64
CA LEU A 34 -1.92 7.85 1.59
C LEU A 34 -1.83 8.34 3.03
N GLU A 35 -0.79 9.11 3.38
CA GLU A 35 -0.67 9.78 4.68
C GLU A 35 -1.86 10.72 4.92
N GLY A 36 -2.23 11.53 3.92
CA GLY A 36 -3.44 12.35 3.97
C GLY A 36 -4.72 11.54 4.12
N ALA A 37 -4.86 10.42 3.41
CA ALA A 37 -6.02 9.54 3.54
C ALA A 37 -6.15 8.92 4.93
N VAL A 38 -5.03 8.65 5.60
CA VAL A 38 -5.01 8.21 7.01
C VAL A 38 -5.39 9.34 7.95
N ALA A 39 -4.80 10.52 7.77
CA ALA A 39 -5.13 11.71 8.58
C ALA A 39 -6.61 12.10 8.48
N ASP A 40 -7.21 11.97 7.29
CA ASP A 40 -8.61 12.24 7.02
C ASP A 40 -9.56 11.11 7.44
N GLY A 41 -9.03 9.95 7.85
CA GLY A 41 -9.83 8.76 8.22
C GLY A 41 -10.45 8.01 7.04
N ARG A 42 -10.08 8.33 5.79
CA ARG A 42 -10.50 7.60 4.58
C ARG A 42 -9.87 6.22 4.50
N LEU A 43 -8.64 6.08 4.98
CA LEU A 43 -7.94 4.81 5.20
C LEU A 43 -7.62 4.69 6.68
N SER A 44 -8.14 3.68 7.39
CA SER A 44 -7.85 3.56 8.83
C SER A 44 -6.42 3.10 9.09
N ALA A 45 -5.81 3.58 10.17
CA ALA A 45 -4.49 3.11 10.62
C ALA A 45 -4.49 1.61 10.91
N ASP A 46 -5.53 1.11 11.60
CA ASP A 46 -5.70 -0.33 11.88
C ASP A 46 -5.68 -1.19 10.61
N ARG A 47 -6.27 -0.68 9.51
CA ARG A 47 -6.27 -1.37 8.21
C ARG A 47 -4.85 -1.41 7.60
N VAL A 48 -4.07 -0.35 7.77
CA VAL A 48 -2.67 -0.28 7.34
C VAL A 48 -1.82 -1.26 8.14
N ASP A 49 -2.00 -1.32 9.46
CA ASP A 49 -1.28 -2.22 10.36
C ASP A 49 -1.56 -3.69 10.02
N GLU A 50 -2.83 -4.05 9.76
CA GLU A 50 -3.22 -5.39 9.34
C GLU A 50 -2.57 -5.79 8.00
N ALA A 51 -2.58 -4.89 7.01
CA ALA A 51 -1.91 -5.11 5.73
C ALA A 51 -0.40 -5.32 5.91
N LEU A 52 0.23 -4.50 6.76
CA LEU A 52 1.65 -4.58 7.06
C LEU A 52 2.01 -5.92 7.70
N GLU A 53 1.23 -6.40 8.68
CA GLU A 53 1.44 -7.68 9.33
C GLU A 53 1.43 -8.83 8.30
N ARG A 54 0.42 -8.88 7.42
CA ARG A 54 0.32 -9.89 6.36
C ARG A 54 1.52 -9.87 5.41
N VAL A 55 1.96 -8.69 5.00
CA VAL A 55 3.12 -8.53 4.11
C VAL A 55 4.42 -8.97 4.81
N ILE A 56 4.58 -8.66 6.11
CA ILE A 56 5.71 -9.15 6.90
C ILE A 56 5.69 -10.67 7.01
N THR A 57 4.55 -11.28 7.33
CA THR A 57 4.38 -12.73 7.38
C THR A 57 4.73 -13.38 6.05
N LEU A 58 4.25 -12.81 4.93
CA LEU A 58 4.55 -13.30 3.58
C LEU A 58 6.04 -13.23 3.27
N LYS A 59 6.72 -12.14 3.64
CA LYS A 59 8.18 -12.02 3.47
C LYS A 59 8.94 -13.03 4.33
N ALA A 60 8.50 -13.23 5.58
CA ALA A 60 9.12 -14.15 6.52
C ALA A 60 8.94 -15.62 6.14
N SER A 61 7.86 -15.99 5.42
CA SER A 61 7.64 -17.36 4.97
C SER A 61 8.61 -17.82 3.88
N GLY A 62 9.44 -16.92 3.34
CA GLY A 62 10.33 -17.20 2.21
C GLY A 62 9.61 -17.25 0.87
N ALA A 63 8.29 -17.03 0.81
CA ALA A 63 7.53 -17.00 -0.45
C ALA A 63 7.97 -15.87 -1.40
N CYS A 64 8.58 -14.80 -0.87
CA CYS A 64 9.15 -13.70 -1.66
C CYS A 64 10.63 -13.88 -2.00
N LEU A 65 11.31 -14.84 -1.36
CA LEU A 65 12.68 -15.21 -1.70
C LEU A 65 12.58 -16.22 -2.83
N GLY A 66 12.57 -15.74 -4.07
CA GLY A 66 12.60 -16.63 -5.24
C GLY A 66 13.65 -17.72 -5.01
N SER A 67 13.25 -18.99 -5.20
CA SER A 67 14.15 -20.14 -5.03
C SER A 67 15.48 -19.84 -5.72
N ALA A 68 16.53 -19.74 -4.91
CA ALA A 68 17.91 -19.71 -5.39
C ALA A 68 18.29 -21.09 -5.91
#